data_AF-X1A654-F1
#
_entry.id   AF-X1A654-F1
#
_cell.length_a   1.000
_cell.length_b   1.000
_cell.length_c   1.000
_cell.angle_alpha   90.00
_cell.angle_beta   90.00
_cell.angle_gamma   90.00
#
_symmetry.space_group_name_H-M   'P 1'
#
loop_
_entity.id
_entity.type
_entity.pdbx_description
1 polymer ?
#
loop_
_entity_poly.entity_id
_entity_poly.type
_entity_poly.pdbx_seq_one_letter_code
_entity_poly.pdbx_strand_id
1 'polypeptide(L)'
;LSVAVTTEFMEAVKASTDYNLVNPRTKEVEGKLNAKKEVFDKIVDMAWKTGDPGIVFIDRINQDNPTPHLGKIESTNPCGEQPLLPYESCNLGSINLSKMLRTTNGTAEIDYSKLAETIKVTVRFLDNVIEVNQFPLPEIDEMTKQSRKIGLGVMGFADLLIKLGIPYDSEEALRVGSDIMRFVNEEAIKASVELAKERGVFPTFEGSIYDVPGGPRLRNASRTTIAPTGSLSIIAGCSSGIEPLFALSYTKNILDGAQLVEVNPCFEEVAQKEGFYSEELMKQLASGARLHEIDSVPDRIKRL
;
A
#
# COMPACT_ATOMS: atom_id res chain seq x y z
N LEU A 1 11.88 3.42 12.79
CA LEU A 1 11.55 2.76 14.09
C LEU A 1 10.03 2.63 14.15
N SER A 2 9.44 1.60 14.76
CA SER A 2 7.98 1.50 14.91
C SER A 2 7.55 1.08 16.31
N VAL A 3 6.32 1.44 16.70
CA VAL A 3 5.68 1.06 17.96
C VAL A 3 4.43 0.24 17.66
N ALA A 4 4.38 -0.98 18.21
CA ALA A 4 3.20 -1.81 18.22
C ALA A 4 2.27 -1.38 19.36
N VAL A 5 1.09 -0.86 19.02
CA VAL A 5 0.08 -0.42 20.00
C VAL A 5 -1.06 -1.45 20.10
N THR A 6 -1.49 -1.72 21.33
CA THR A 6 -2.62 -2.60 21.63
C THR A 6 -3.91 -1.80 21.82
N THR A 7 -5.05 -2.48 21.76
CA THR A 7 -6.37 -1.94 22.03
C THR A 7 -6.42 -1.38 23.45
N GLU A 8 -5.92 -2.15 24.44
CA GLU A 8 -5.83 -1.74 25.85
C GLU A 8 -5.06 -0.42 26.01
N PHE A 9 -3.88 -0.31 25.36
CA PHE A 9 -3.11 0.93 25.41
C PHE A 9 -3.87 2.11 24.81
N MET A 10 -4.51 1.93 23.65
CA MET A 10 -5.27 3.00 23.01
C MET A 10 -6.52 3.40 23.78
N GLU A 11 -7.17 2.48 24.51
CA GLU A 11 -8.25 2.80 25.45
C GLU A 11 -7.74 3.64 26.62
N ALA A 12 -6.58 3.28 27.19
CA ALA A 12 -5.93 4.07 28.23
C ALA A 12 -5.51 5.47 27.73
N VAL A 13 -5.03 5.60 26.49
CA VAL A 13 -4.73 6.90 25.86
C VAL A 13 -6.00 7.76 25.78
N LYS A 14 -7.12 7.21 25.29
CA LYS A 14 -8.41 7.92 25.19
C LYS A 14 -8.92 8.37 26.55
N ALA A 15 -8.83 7.50 27.55
CA ALA A 15 -9.24 7.80 28.92
C ALA A 15 -8.22 8.66 29.69
N SER A 16 -7.02 8.88 29.14
CA SER A 16 -5.89 9.54 29.81
C SER A 16 -5.51 8.87 31.14
N THR A 17 -5.63 7.54 31.21
CA THR A 17 -5.32 6.72 32.40
C THR A 17 -3.94 6.08 32.29
N ASP A 18 -3.52 5.45 33.39
CA ASP A 18 -2.27 4.70 33.43
C ASP A 18 -2.45 3.31 32.82
N TYR A 19 -1.37 2.77 32.26
CA TYR A 19 -1.28 1.38 31.79
C TYR A 19 -0.09 0.66 32.45
N ASN A 20 -0.15 -0.68 32.50
CA ASN A 20 0.88 -1.49 33.12
C ASN A 20 2.10 -1.65 32.19
N LEU A 21 3.30 -1.47 32.75
CA LEU A 21 4.54 -1.92 32.15
C LEU A 21 4.76 -3.38 32.54
N VAL A 22 4.77 -4.27 31.56
CA VAL A 22 4.87 -5.72 31.76
C VAL A 22 6.24 -6.20 31.26
N ASN A 23 6.96 -6.94 32.10
CA ASN A 23 8.21 -7.56 31.69
C ASN A 23 7.91 -8.75 30.77
N PRO A 24 8.45 -8.79 29.52
CA PRO A 24 8.09 -9.82 28.55
C PRO A 24 8.57 -11.22 28.94
N ARG A 25 9.54 -11.35 29.85
CA ARG A 25 10.10 -12.63 30.32
C ARG A 25 9.32 -13.22 31.50
N THR A 26 8.98 -12.39 32.49
CA THR A 26 8.28 -12.85 33.71
C THR A 26 6.77 -12.73 33.61
N LYS A 27 6.27 -11.88 32.69
CA LYS A 27 4.86 -11.48 32.56
C LYS A 27 4.30 -10.74 33.78
N GLU A 28 5.16 -10.29 34.67
CA GLU A 28 4.79 -9.52 35.86
C GLU A 28 4.74 -8.02 35.54
N VAL A 29 3.88 -7.30 36.27
CA VAL A 29 3.80 -5.84 36.21
C VAL A 29 4.95 -5.25 37.02
N GLU A 30 5.84 -4.51 36.35
CA GLU A 30 7.01 -3.88 36.97
C GLU A 30 6.85 -2.37 37.16
N GLY A 31 5.79 -1.78 36.60
CA GLY A 31 5.51 -0.36 36.74
C GLY A 31 4.23 0.07 36.04
N LYS A 32 3.96 1.37 36.09
CA LYS A 32 2.85 2.02 35.39
C LYS A 32 3.32 3.35 34.83
N LEU A 33 2.74 3.76 33.70
CA LEU A 33 2.91 5.09 33.13
C LEU A 33 1.56 5.60 32.65
N ASN A 34 1.39 6.92 32.63
CA ASN A 34 0.24 7.53 31.99
C ASN A 34 0.32 7.33 30.46
N ALA A 35 -0.64 6.60 29.90
CA ALA A 35 -0.60 6.18 28.50
C ALA A 35 -0.53 7.39 27.53
N LYS A 36 -1.28 8.46 27.83
CA LYS A 36 -1.31 9.67 27.02
C LYS A 36 -0.09 10.56 27.24
N LYS A 37 0.03 11.10 28.45
CA LYS A 37 0.97 12.21 28.74
C LYS A 37 2.43 11.79 28.69
N GLU A 38 2.74 10.56 29.09
CA GLU A 38 4.13 10.10 29.20
C GLU A 38 4.59 9.32 27.97
N VAL A 39 3.67 8.63 27.28
CA VAL A 39 4.02 7.71 26.19
C VAL A 39 3.49 8.18 24.84
N PHE A 40 2.18 8.30 24.66
CA PHE A 40 1.60 8.63 23.36
C PHE A 40 2.00 10.02 22.87
N ASP A 41 1.94 11.04 23.72
CA ASP A 41 2.36 12.40 23.37
C ASP A 41 3.85 12.43 22.97
N LYS A 42 4.70 11.63 23.62
CA LYS A 42 6.11 11.47 23.26
C LYS A 42 6.31 10.78 21.91
N ILE A 43 5.49 9.77 21.59
CA ILE A 43 5.50 9.12 20.27
C ILE A 43 5.17 10.14 19.19
N VAL A 44 4.11 10.93 19.39
CA VAL A 44 3.68 11.98 18.45
C VAL A 44 4.76 13.05 18.28
N ASP A 45 5.33 13.55 19.38
CA ASP A 45 6.37 14.57 19.36
C ASP A 45 7.62 14.10 18.60
N MET A 46 8.03 12.84 18.79
CA MET A 46 9.19 12.28 18.10
C MET A 46 8.92 12.02 16.63
N ALA A 47 7.74 11.51 16.30
CA ALA A 47 7.32 11.31 14.92
C ALA A 47 7.30 12.65 14.15
N TRP A 48 6.82 13.72 14.78
CA TRP A 48 6.85 15.07 14.20
C TRP A 48 8.30 15.60 14.03
N LYS A 49 9.17 15.40 15.02
CA LYS A 49 10.55 15.92 14.98
C LYS A 49 11.46 15.16 14.01
N THR A 50 11.25 13.87 13.83
CA THR A 50 12.24 12.97 13.20
C THR A 50 11.68 12.09 12.10
N GLY A 51 10.36 12.06 11.89
CA GLY A 51 9.69 11.13 10.98
C GLY A 51 9.45 9.74 11.57
N ASP A 52 9.89 9.49 12.81
CA ASP A 52 9.80 8.20 13.50
C ASP A 52 9.46 8.37 15.00
N PRO A 53 8.81 7.40 15.66
CA PRO A 53 8.46 6.09 15.12
C PRO A 53 7.09 6.08 14.41
N GLY A 54 6.93 5.16 13.45
CA GLY A 54 5.62 4.77 12.94
C GLY A 54 4.80 3.99 13.98
N ILE A 55 3.48 3.89 13.77
CA ILE A 55 2.56 3.15 14.65
C ILE A 55 1.94 1.99 13.90
N VAL A 56 1.88 0.82 14.54
CA VAL A 56 1.14 -0.36 14.04
C VAL A 56 0.16 -0.87 15.10
N PHE A 57 -1.08 -1.16 14.68
CA PHE A 57 -2.12 -1.66 15.58
C PHE A 57 -2.08 -3.19 15.62
N ILE A 58 -1.31 -3.76 16.55
CA ILE A 58 -0.94 -5.17 16.53
C ILE A 58 -2.13 -6.12 16.81
N ASP A 59 -3.08 -5.67 17.62
CA ASP A 59 -4.31 -6.44 17.89
C ASP A 59 -5.19 -6.52 16.64
N ARG A 60 -5.30 -5.41 15.90
CA ARG A 60 -6.06 -5.38 14.64
C ARG A 60 -5.44 -6.31 13.60
N ILE A 61 -4.11 -6.30 13.50
CA ILE A 61 -3.35 -7.21 12.65
C ILE A 61 -3.63 -8.67 13.01
N ASN A 62 -3.58 -9.03 14.30
CA ASN A 62 -3.79 -10.40 14.74
C ASN A 62 -5.25 -10.86 14.65
N GLN A 63 -6.21 -9.95 14.77
CA GLN A 63 -7.63 -10.24 14.56
C GLN A 63 -7.88 -10.76 13.14
N ASP A 64 -7.16 -10.23 12.15
CA ASP A 64 -7.29 -10.58 10.75
C ASP A 64 -6.15 -11.50 10.26
N ASN A 65 -5.37 -12.12 11.17
CA ASN A 65 -4.30 -13.06 10.81
C ASN A 65 -4.91 -14.30 10.14
N PRO A 66 -4.53 -14.63 8.88
CA PRO A 66 -5.13 -15.76 8.17
C PRO A 66 -4.75 -17.13 8.75
N THR A 67 -3.61 -17.22 9.45
CA THR A 67 -3.05 -18.47 9.98
C THR A 67 -2.77 -18.38 11.48
N PRO A 68 -3.79 -18.11 12.32
CA PRO A 68 -3.59 -17.85 13.75
C PRO A 68 -3.09 -19.07 14.52
N HIS A 69 -3.33 -20.28 13.99
CA HIS A 69 -2.83 -21.54 14.56
C HIS A 69 -1.30 -21.68 14.46
N LEU A 70 -0.63 -20.97 13.54
CA LEU A 70 0.82 -20.99 13.41
C LEU A 70 1.51 -20.06 14.41
N GLY A 71 0.80 -19.08 14.96
CA GLY A 71 1.34 -18.13 15.92
C GLY A 71 0.69 -16.75 15.84
N LYS A 72 1.13 -15.87 16.74
CA LYS A 72 0.77 -14.45 16.71
C LYS A 72 1.79 -13.68 15.88
N ILE A 73 1.31 -12.70 15.13
CA ILE A 73 2.15 -11.73 14.44
C ILE A 73 2.64 -10.74 15.50
N GLU A 74 3.96 -10.60 15.62
CA GLU A 74 4.60 -9.75 16.65
C GLU A 74 5.13 -8.43 16.08
N SER A 75 5.32 -8.36 14.76
CA SER A 75 5.85 -7.20 14.06
C SER A 75 5.35 -7.14 12.62
N THR A 76 5.76 -6.10 11.90
CA THR A 76 5.56 -5.96 10.45
C THR A 76 6.92 -5.89 9.75
N ASN A 77 6.92 -5.96 8.43
CA ASN A 77 8.11 -5.77 7.60
C ASN A 77 8.59 -4.28 7.62
N PRO A 78 9.77 -3.94 7.07
CA PRO A 78 10.34 -2.59 7.18
C PRO A 78 9.45 -1.44 6.68
N CYS A 79 8.58 -1.72 5.71
CA CYS A 79 7.69 -0.73 5.09
C CYS A 79 6.29 -0.68 5.74
N GLY A 80 5.97 -1.62 6.64
CA GLY A 80 4.77 -1.61 7.45
C GLY A 80 3.50 -2.19 6.81
N GLU A 81 3.54 -2.54 5.53
CA GLU A 81 2.40 -2.98 4.72
C GLU A 81 2.05 -4.46 4.87
N GLN A 82 3.01 -5.31 5.24
CA GLN A 82 2.82 -6.76 5.25
C GLN A 82 3.15 -7.34 6.63
N PRO A 83 2.13 -7.52 7.48
CA PRO A 83 2.29 -8.25 8.73
C PRO A 83 2.52 -9.73 8.45
N LEU A 84 3.61 -10.26 9.00
CA LEU A 84 4.12 -11.60 8.74
C LEU A 84 4.49 -12.28 10.06
N LEU A 85 4.32 -13.60 10.09
CA LEU A 85 4.88 -14.46 11.13
C LEU A 85 6.41 -14.55 10.96
N PRO A 86 7.15 -14.94 12.01
CA PRO A 86 8.57 -15.18 11.90
C PRO A 86 8.92 -16.09 10.72
N TYR A 87 9.95 -15.72 9.96
CA TYR A 87 10.44 -16.43 8.78
C TYR A 87 9.49 -16.48 7.57
N GLU A 88 8.32 -15.83 7.58
CA GLU A 88 7.60 -15.63 6.32
C GLU A 88 8.28 -14.55 5.45
N SER A 89 8.05 -14.61 4.13
CA SER A 89 8.63 -13.65 3.18
C SER A 89 7.58 -12.79 2.48
N CYS A 90 8.02 -11.60 2.06
CA CYS A 90 7.24 -10.68 1.23
C CYS A 90 7.42 -11.02 -0.26
N ASN A 91 6.36 -11.49 -0.92
CA ASN A 91 6.32 -11.72 -2.37
C ASN A 91 5.36 -10.71 -3.01
N LEU A 92 5.91 -9.57 -3.46
CA LEU A 92 5.14 -8.37 -3.77
C LEU A 92 5.06 -8.09 -5.28
N GLY A 93 3.94 -7.49 -5.71
CA GLY A 93 3.77 -6.95 -7.05
C GLY A 93 2.66 -5.91 -7.08
N SER A 94 2.77 -4.91 -7.95
CA SER A 94 1.82 -3.79 -8.01
C SER A 94 1.28 -3.54 -9.41
N ILE A 95 -0.04 -3.41 -9.52
CA ILE A 95 -0.72 -3.07 -10.78
C ILE A 95 -0.73 -1.55 -10.96
N ASN A 96 -0.27 -1.08 -12.13
CA ASN A 96 -0.39 0.33 -12.50
C ASN A 96 -1.83 0.65 -12.93
N LEU A 97 -2.60 1.28 -12.04
CA LEU A 97 -4.00 1.63 -12.26
C LEU A 97 -4.20 2.63 -13.40
N SER A 98 -3.24 3.53 -13.64
CA SER A 98 -3.29 4.50 -14.74
C SER A 98 -3.31 3.87 -16.14
N LYS A 99 -3.00 2.58 -16.23
CA LYS A 99 -3.04 1.75 -17.45
C LYS A 99 -4.28 0.85 -17.52
N MET A 100 -5.13 0.87 -16.50
CA MET A 100 -6.38 0.08 -16.38
C MET A 100 -7.61 0.91 -16.74
N LEU A 101 -7.45 1.80 -17.72
CA LEU A 101 -8.48 2.68 -18.23
C LEU A 101 -8.79 2.36 -19.69
N ARG A 102 -10.03 2.61 -20.09
CA ARG A 102 -10.47 2.67 -21.49
C ARG A 102 -11.22 3.97 -21.74
N THR A 103 -11.29 4.38 -22.99
CA THR A 103 -12.01 5.59 -23.40
C THR A 103 -13.30 5.20 -24.11
N THR A 104 -14.43 5.62 -23.55
CA THR A 104 -15.77 5.41 -24.12
C THR A 104 -16.40 6.77 -24.37
N ASN A 105 -16.74 7.08 -25.64
CA ASN A 105 -17.32 8.37 -26.04
C ASN A 105 -16.52 9.60 -25.57
N GLY A 106 -15.18 9.51 -25.59
CA GLY A 106 -14.29 10.59 -25.16
C GLY A 106 -14.15 10.75 -23.64
N THR A 107 -14.81 9.91 -22.84
CA THR A 107 -14.70 9.88 -21.37
C THR A 107 -13.85 8.69 -20.94
N ALA A 108 -12.93 8.89 -20.00
CA ALA A 108 -12.15 7.81 -19.42
C ALA A 108 -12.98 7.05 -18.38
N GLU A 109 -12.91 5.72 -18.40
CA GLU A 109 -13.52 4.85 -17.40
C GLU A 109 -12.59 3.68 -17.07
N ILE A 110 -12.77 3.09 -15.89
CA ILE A 110 -11.97 1.94 -15.45
C ILE A 110 -12.33 0.71 -16.28
N ASP A 111 -11.31 0.08 -16.87
CA ASP A 111 -11.44 -1.17 -17.60
C ASP A 111 -11.32 -2.35 -16.64
N TYR A 112 -12.44 -2.68 -15.99
CA TYR A 112 -12.52 -3.80 -15.05
C TYR A 112 -12.20 -5.16 -15.69
N SER A 113 -12.48 -5.35 -16.99
CA SER A 113 -12.14 -6.59 -17.70
C SER A 113 -10.63 -6.75 -17.82
N LYS A 114 -9.92 -5.68 -18.22
CA LYS A 114 -8.46 -5.67 -18.26
C LYS A 114 -7.83 -5.81 -16.87
N LEU A 115 -8.41 -5.14 -15.87
CA LEU A 115 -7.95 -5.22 -14.48
C LEU A 115 -8.07 -6.65 -13.95
N ALA A 116 -9.20 -7.34 -14.16
CA ALA A 116 -9.40 -8.73 -13.74
C ALA A 116 -8.35 -9.68 -14.33
N GLU A 117 -8.10 -9.60 -15.64
CA GLU A 117 -7.10 -10.46 -16.29
C GLU A 117 -5.69 -10.16 -15.76
N THR A 118 -5.37 -8.88 -15.54
CA THR A 118 -4.08 -8.46 -14.97
C THR A 118 -3.90 -9.00 -13.54
N ILE A 119 -4.94 -8.93 -12.70
CA ILE A 119 -4.94 -9.48 -11.34
C ILE A 119 -4.69 -10.99 -11.37
N LYS A 120 -5.44 -11.71 -12.21
CA LYS A 120 -5.32 -13.17 -12.35
C LYS A 120 -3.91 -13.60 -12.73
N VAL A 121 -3.33 -12.95 -13.73
CA VAL A 121 -1.95 -13.23 -14.17
C VAL A 121 -0.95 -12.88 -13.07
N THR A 122 -1.15 -11.76 -12.37
CA THR A 122 -0.23 -11.31 -11.31
C THR A 122 -0.25 -12.27 -10.11
N VAL A 123 -1.43 -12.73 -9.67
CA VAL A 123 -1.53 -13.73 -8.59
C VAL A 123 -0.79 -15.01 -8.95
N ARG A 124 -0.95 -15.51 -10.19
CA ARG A 124 -0.20 -16.68 -10.67
C ARG A 124 1.30 -16.43 -10.74
N PHE A 125 1.70 -15.23 -11.18
CA PHE A 125 3.11 -14.84 -11.23
C PHE A 125 3.73 -14.84 -9.83
N LEU A 126 3.09 -14.21 -8.85
CA LEU A 126 3.57 -14.17 -7.47
C LEU A 126 3.59 -15.57 -6.83
N ASP A 127 2.62 -16.44 -7.11
CA ASP A 127 2.65 -17.83 -6.66
C ASP A 127 3.80 -18.63 -7.29
N ASN A 128 4.16 -18.34 -8.55
CA ASN A 128 5.33 -18.95 -9.19
C ASN A 128 6.64 -18.41 -8.59
N VAL A 129 6.71 -17.14 -8.19
CA VAL A 129 7.91 -16.55 -7.56
C VAL A 129 8.27 -17.35 -6.30
N ILE A 130 7.29 -17.77 -5.49
CA ILE A 130 7.53 -18.61 -4.32
C ILE A 130 8.27 -19.93 -4.67
N GLU A 131 7.98 -20.53 -5.83
CA GLU A 131 8.59 -21.79 -6.26
C GLU A 131 10.04 -21.61 -6.73
N VAL A 132 10.33 -20.51 -7.42
CA VAL A 132 11.64 -20.28 -8.06
C VAL A 132 12.60 -19.47 -7.19
N ASN A 133 12.10 -18.81 -6.14
CA ASN A 133 12.91 -17.97 -5.29
C ASN A 133 13.95 -18.79 -4.51
N GLN A 134 15.12 -18.21 -4.30
CA GLN A 134 16.17 -18.79 -3.46
C GLN A 134 16.23 -18.01 -2.15
N PHE A 135 15.71 -18.61 -1.08
CA PHE A 135 15.70 -17.97 0.24
C PHE A 135 17.06 -18.12 0.95
N PRO A 136 17.50 -17.10 1.70
CA PRO A 136 18.81 -17.11 2.34
C PRO A 136 18.89 -18.08 3.52
N LEU A 137 17.74 -18.44 4.12
CA LEU A 137 17.64 -19.36 5.25
C LEU A 137 16.62 -20.47 4.96
N PRO A 138 16.89 -21.74 5.31
CA PRO A 138 15.95 -22.85 5.13
C PRO A 138 14.59 -22.62 5.81
N GLU A 139 14.59 -22.00 6.98
CA GLU A 139 13.38 -21.68 7.74
C GLU A 139 12.46 -20.72 6.97
N ILE A 140 13.05 -19.80 6.19
CA ILE A 140 12.29 -18.88 5.35
C ILE A 140 11.68 -19.61 4.15
N ASP A 141 12.45 -20.51 3.53
CA ASP A 141 11.95 -21.34 2.41
C ASP A 141 10.76 -22.18 2.85
N GLU A 142 10.90 -22.89 3.97
CA GLU A 142 9.85 -23.72 4.55
C GLU A 142 8.62 -22.88 4.88
N MET A 143 8.76 -21.85 5.71
CA MET A 143 7.62 -21.07 6.20
C MET A 143 6.90 -20.32 5.06
N THR A 144 7.64 -19.83 4.06
CA THR A 144 7.05 -19.20 2.88
C THR A 144 6.26 -20.22 2.04
N LYS A 145 6.80 -21.41 1.79
CA LYS A 145 6.10 -22.45 1.02
C LYS A 145 4.88 -23.00 1.76
N GLN A 146 4.90 -22.99 3.09
CA GLN A 146 3.81 -23.44 3.96
C GLN A 146 2.61 -22.47 3.97
N SER A 147 2.88 -21.17 4.08
CA SER A 147 1.83 -20.11 4.15
C SER A 147 1.44 -19.56 2.78
N ARG A 148 2.38 -19.56 1.84
CA ARG A 148 2.24 -19.04 0.46
C ARG A 148 1.68 -17.62 0.39
N LYS A 149 2.05 -16.76 1.35
CA LYS A 149 1.60 -15.37 1.38
C LYS A 149 2.20 -14.60 0.19
N ILE A 150 1.33 -13.95 -0.55
CA ILE A 150 1.68 -13.00 -1.62
C ILE A 150 1.06 -11.64 -1.32
N GLY A 151 1.58 -10.61 -1.97
CA GLY A 151 1.18 -9.24 -1.79
C GLY A 151 0.95 -8.52 -3.12
N LEU A 152 -0.27 -8.64 -3.64
CA LEU A 152 -0.75 -7.88 -4.78
C LEU A 152 -1.24 -6.50 -4.31
N GLY A 153 -0.53 -5.46 -4.75
CA GLY A 153 -0.87 -4.07 -4.53
C GLY A 153 -1.25 -3.33 -5.80
N VAL A 154 -1.36 -2.02 -5.66
CA VAL A 154 -1.62 -1.08 -6.74
C VAL A 154 -0.62 0.07 -6.68
N MET A 155 -0.42 0.72 -7.82
CA MET A 155 0.28 2.00 -7.93
C MET A 155 -0.39 2.86 -8.99
N GLY A 156 -0.02 4.13 -9.10
CA GLY A 156 -0.62 5.02 -10.10
C GLY A 156 -2.04 5.48 -9.74
N PHE A 157 -2.42 5.47 -8.46
CA PHE A 157 -3.78 5.83 -8.03
C PHE A 157 -4.07 7.32 -8.26
N ALA A 158 -3.13 8.23 -8.00
CA ALA A 158 -3.32 9.64 -8.29
C ALA A 158 -3.50 9.89 -9.80
N ASP A 159 -2.70 9.24 -10.65
CA ASP A 159 -2.84 9.38 -12.11
C ASP A 159 -4.16 8.80 -12.62
N LEU A 160 -4.66 7.72 -12.01
CA LEU A 160 -5.98 7.19 -12.31
C LEU A 160 -7.05 8.26 -12.05
N LEU A 161 -7.04 8.87 -10.86
CA LEU A 161 -8.02 9.88 -10.48
C LEU A 161 -7.95 11.11 -11.39
N ILE A 162 -6.75 11.60 -11.72
CA ILE A 162 -6.54 12.71 -12.66
C ILE A 162 -7.15 12.38 -14.02
N LYS A 163 -6.92 11.18 -14.56
CA LYS A 163 -7.48 10.76 -15.85
C LYS A 163 -8.99 10.60 -15.84
N LEU A 164 -9.58 10.29 -14.68
CA LEU A 164 -11.03 10.26 -14.49
C LEU A 164 -11.61 11.66 -14.22
N GLY A 165 -10.77 12.68 -14.02
CA GLY A 165 -11.22 14.02 -13.66
C GLY A 165 -11.76 14.12 -12.23
N ILE A 166 -11.21 13.31 -11.31
CA ILE A 166 -11.65 13.22 -9.92
C ILE A 166 -10.57 13.83 -9.01
N PRO A 167 -10.89 14.87 -8.22
CA PRO A 167 -9.98 15.40 -7.19
C PRO A 167 -9.63 14.36 -6.15
N TYR A 168 -8.36 14.28 -5.76
CA TYR A 168 -7.88 13.31 -4.77
C TYR A 168 -8.60 13.44 -3.42
N ASP A 169 -8.87 14.68 -2.98
CA ASP A 169 -9.50 15.03 -1.71
C ASP A 169 -11.05 15.05 -1.79
N SER A 170 -11.64 14.09 -2.50
CA SER A 170 -13.09 14.01 -2.71
C SER A 170 -13.70 12.71 -2.20
N GLU A 171 -14.98 12.79 -1.81
CA GLU A 171 -15.81 11.60 -1.52
C GLU A 171 -15.87 10.63 -2.71
N GLU A 172 -15.77 11.16 -3.93
CA GLU A 172 -15.72 10.34 -5.13
C GLU A 172 -14.44 9.52 -5.21
N ALA A 173 -13.27 10.11 -4.92
CA ALA A 173 -12.00 9.39 -4.85
C ALA A 173 -12.02 8.28 -3.78
N LEU A 174 -12.64 8.53 -2.61
CA LEU A 174 -12.81 7.51 -1.57
C LEU A 174 -13.67 6.33 -2.04
N ARG A 175 -14.78 6.59 -2.74
CA ARG A 175 -15.63 5.55 -3.34
C ARG A 175 -14.87 4.76 -4.39
N VAL A 176 -14.17 5.43 -5.31
CA VAL A 176 -13.36 4.79 -6.35
C VAL A 176 -12.27 3.90 -5.74
N GLY A 177 -11.54 4.39 -4.75
CA GLY A 177 -10.53 3.59 -4.04
C GLY A 177 -11.14 2.34 -3.38
N SER A 178 -12.30 2.50 -2.74
CA SER A 178 -13.02 1.40 -2.09
C SER A 178 -13.50 0.34 -3.10
N ASP A 179 -14.09 0.76 -4.22
CA ASP A 179 -14.62 -0.14 -5.23
C ASP A 179 -13.50 -0.86 -5.99
N ILE A 180 -12.40 -0.18 -6.31
CA ILE A 180 -11.21 -0.80 -6.91
C ILE A 180 -10.64 -1.85 -5.98
N MET A 181 -10.40 -1.53 -4.70
CA MET A 181 -9.79 -2.51 -3.79
C MET A 181 -10.72 -3.66 -3.45
N ARG A 182 -12.05 -3.45 -3.43
CA ARG A 182 -13.03 -4.54 -3.36
C ARG A 182 -12.87 -5.47 -4.56
N PHE A 183 -12.85 -4.91 -5.77
CA PHE A 183 -12.69 -5.68 -7.02
C PHE A 183 -11.36 -6.44 -7.06
N VAL A 184 -10.25 -5.78 -6.69
CA VAL A 184 -8.91 -6.40 -6.62
C VAL A 184 -8.92 -7.60 -5.67
N ASN A 185 -9.50 -7.45 -4.48
CA ASN A 185 -9.56 -8.54 -3.50
C ASN A 185 -10.44 -9.70 -3.98
N GLU A 186 -11.61 -9.41 -4.55
CA GLU A 186 -12.52 -10.44 -5.09
C GLU A 186 -11.87 -11.24 -6.24
N GLU A 187 -11.25 -10.56 -7.20
CA GLU A 187 -10.56 -11.23 -8.31
C GLU A 187 -9.30 -11.97 -7.85
N ALA A 188 -8.57 -11.45 -6.85
CA ALA A 188 -7.42 -12.16 -6.29
C ALA A 188 -7.85 -13.45 -5.54
N ILE A 189 -8.99 -13.43 -4.85
CA ILE A 189 -9.60 -14.63 -4.26
C ILE A 189 -9.94 -15.64 -5.36
N LYS A 190 -10.65 -15.21 -6.42
CA LYS A 190 -11.00 -16.10 -7.55
C LYS A 190 -9.76 -16.73 -8.17
N ALA A 191 -8.73 -15.93 -8.46
CA ALA A 191 -7.47 -16.43 -9.02
C ALA A 191 -6.79 -17.44 -8.09
N SER A 192 -6.76 -17.19 -6.77
CA SER A 192 -6.19 -18.12 -5.79
C SER A 192 -7.00 -19.41 -5.66
N VAL A 193 -8.34 -19.35 -5.79
CA VAL A 193 -9.21 -20.55 -5.85
C VAL A 193 -8.91 -21.38 -7.10
N GLU A 194 -8.76 -20.76 -8.27
CA GLU A 194 -8.41 -21.49 -9.50
C GLU A 194 -7.03 -22.15 -9.39
N LEU A 195 -6.04 -21.44 -8.82
CA LEU A 195 -4.73 -22.04 -8.56
C LEU A 195 -4.80 -23.19 -7.55
N ALA A 196 -5.69 -23.13 -6.57
CA ALA A 196 -5.87 -24.22 -5.61
C ALA A 196 -6.43 -25.48 -6.26
N LYS A 197 -7.28 -25.35 -7.30
CA LYS A 197 -7.75 -26.49 -8.10
C LYS A 197 -6.62 -27.14 -8.90
N GLU A 198 -5.69 -26.33 -9.42
CA GLU A 198 -4.54 -26.80 -10.22
C GLU A 198 -3.44 -27.40 -9.33
N ARG A 199 -3.13 -26.77 -8.19
CA ARG A 199 -1.89 -27.00 -7.41
C ARG A 199 -2.12 -27.42 -5.97
N GLY A 200 -3.38 -27.52 -5.53
CA GLY A 200 -3.76 -27.69 -4.13
C GLY A 200 -3.75 -26.37 -3.34
N VAL A 201 -4.45 -26.37 -2.20
CA VAL A 201 -4.46 -25.24 -1.26
C VAL A 201 -3.07 -24.97 -0.68
N PHE A 202 -2.86 -23.81 -0.03
CA PHE A 202 -1.62 -23.60 0.73
C PHE A 202 -1.47 -24.70 1.81
N PRO A 203 -0.25 -25.21 2.06
CA PRO A 203 -0.05 -26.35 2.95
C PRO A 203 -0.62 -26.18 4.37
N THR A 204 -0.56 -24.97 4.94
CA THR A 204 -1.10 -24.64 6.28
C THR A 204 -2.57 -24.20 6.25
N PHE A 205 -3.35 -24.67 5.29
CA PHE A 205 -4.78 -24.32 5.17
C PHE A 205 -5.60 -24.83 6.34
N GLU A 206 -5.36 -26.05 6.80
CA GLU A 206 -6.09 -26.65 7.93
C GLU A 206 -5.87 -25.82 9.21
N GLY A 207 -6.96 -25.44 9.88
CA GLY A 207 -6.94 -24.54 11.04
C GLY A 207 -6.71 -23.05 10.70
N SER A 208 -6.62 -22.67 9.42
CA SER A 208 -6.65 -21.26 9.00
C SER A 208 -8.05 -20.65 9.15
N ILE A 209 -8.17 -19.33 9.03
CA ILE A 209 -9.49 -18.67 9.06
C ILE A 209 -10.39 -19.07 7.87
N TYR A 210 -9.80 -19.66 6.83
CA TYR A 210 -10.51 -20.11 5.62
C TYR A 210 -10.99 -21.56 5.75
N ASP A 211 -10.55 -22.28 6.78
CA ASP A 211 -10.92 -23.68 7.03
C ASP A 211 -12.28 -23.77 7.73
N VAL A 212 -13.30 -23.35 6.99
CA VAL A 212 -14.69 -23.37 7.42
C VAL A 212 -15.53 -24.15 6.40
N PRO A 213 -16.60 -24.86 6.82
CA PRO A 213 -17.47 -25.58 5.90
C PRO A 213 -18.03 -24.66 4.80
N GLY A 214 -17.79 -25.02 3.53
CA GLY A 214 -18.22 -24.23 2.37
C GLY A 214 -17.36 -22.99 2.09
N GLY A 215 -16.27 -22.77 2.84
CA GLY A 215 -15.32 -21.69 2.63
C GLY A 215 -14.50 -21.82 1.34
N PRO A 216 -13.89 -20.72 0.86
CA PRO A 216 -13.04 -20.76 -0.32
C PRO A 216 -11.78 -21.58 -0.06
N ARG A 217 -11.45 -22.49 -0.98
CA ARG A 217 -10.21 -23.26 -0.96
C ARG A 217 -9.12 -22.45 -1.67
N LEU A 218 -8.19 -21.88 -0.93
CA LEU A 218 -7.22 -20.90 -1.42
C LEU A 218 -5.82 -21.48 -1.60
N ARG A 219 -5.10 -21.03 -2.63
CA ARG A 219 -3.68 -21.34 -2.84
C ARG A 219 -2.75 -20.49 -1.96
N ASN A 220 -3.21 -19.33 -1.49
CA ASN A 220 -2.38 -18.33 -0.80
C ASN A 220 -3.09 -17.85 0.48
N ALA A 221 -2.40 -17.88 1.63
CA ALA A 221 -2.99 -17.43 2.90
C ALA A 221 -3.29 -15.91 2.92
N SER A 222 -2.46 -15.12 2.25
CA SER A 222 -2.69 -13.69 2.00
C SER A 222 -2.51 -13.43 0.51
N ARG A 223 -3.30 -12.50 -0.05
CA ARG A 223 -3.23 -12.17 -1.48
C ARG A 223 -2.86 -10.72 -1.76
N THR A 224 -3.39 -9.78 -0.99
CA THR A 224 -3.31 -8.35 -1.29
C THR A 224 -2.53 -7.60 -0.21
N THR A 225 -1.66 -6.69 -0.64
CA THR A 225 -1.03 -5.67 0.21
C THR A 225 -0.58 -4.51 -0.65
N ILE A 226 -0.69 -3.28 -0.15
CA ILE A 226 -0.26 -2.09 -0.88
C ILE A 226 1.10 -1.69 -0.32
N ALA A 227 2.16 -2.09 -1.02
CA ALA A 227 3.52 -1.70 -0.68
C ALA A 227 3.89 -0.35 -1.30
N PRO A 228 4.84 0.40 -0.69
CA PRO A 228 5.46 1.54 -1.34
C PRO A 228 6.08 1.12 -2.67
N THR A 229 5.84 1.88 -3.74
CA THR A 229 6.33 1.53 -5.09
C THR A 229 7.41 2.46 -5.61
N GLY A 230 8.18 3.11 -4.74
CA GLY A 230 9.11 4.20 -5.11
C GLY A 230 9.98 3.96 -6.35
N SER A 231 10.69 2.83 -6.45
CA SER A 231 11.50 2.55 -7.66
C SER A 231 10.66 2.06 -8.85
N LEU A 232 9.64 1.23 -8.60
CA LEU A 232 8.80 0.65 -9.66
C LEU A 232 7.92 1.69 -10.33
N SER A 233 7.42 2.67 -9.57
CA SER A 233 6.59 3.75 -10.08
C SER A 233 7.38 4.70 -10.98
N ILE A 234 8.66 4.95 -10.66
CA ILE A 234 9.59 5.69 -11.53
C ILE A 234 9.80 4.94 -12.85
N ILE A 235 10.09 3.62 -12.79
CA ILE A 235 10.25 2.79 -13.99
C ILE A 235 8.96 2.79 -14.84
N ALA A 236 7.79 2.72 -14.19
CA ALA A 236 6.50 2.69 -14.85
C ALA A 236 5.97 4.08 -15.27
N GLY A 237 6.65 5.17 -14.88
CA GLY A 237 6.25 6.54 -15.15
C GLY A 237 4.88 6.90 -14.56
N CYS A 238 4.62 6.54 -13.31
CA CYS A 238 3.38 6.88 -12.59
C CYS A 238 3.64 7.27 -11.13
N SER A 239 2.60 7.78 -10.46
CA SER A 239 2.54 8.00 -9.02
C SER A 239 2.79 6.72 -8.24
N SER A 240 3.42 6.88 -7.07
CA SER A 240 3.69 5.79 -6.15
C SER A 240 2.40 5.34 -5.45
N GLY A 241 2.31 4.03 -5.22
CA GLY A 241 1.29 3.38 -4.39
C GLY A 241 -0.10 4.00 -4.49
N ILE A 242 -0.59 4.41 -3.32
CA ILE A 242 -1.81 5.20 -3.13
C ILE A 242 -1.48 6.59 -2.60
N GLU A 243 -0.32 7.13 -2.98
CA GLU A 243 0.10 8.46 -2.54
C GLU A 243 -0.47 9.53 -3.49
N PRO A 244 -0.90 10.69 -2.98
CA PRO A 244 -1.12 11.85 -3.83
C PRO A 244 0.19 12.32 -4.47
N LEU A 245 0.09 13.13 -5.53
CA LEU A 245 1.28 13.72 -6.15
C LEU A 245 1.94 14.69 -5.15
N PHE A 246 3.19 14.38 -4.77
CA PHE A 246 3.98 15.28 -3.93
C PHE A 246 4.35 16.58 -4.65
N ALA A 247 4.72 16.48 -5.93
CA ALA A 247 5.04 17.61 -6.78
C ALA A 247 4.63 17.31 -8.23
N LEU A 248 4.11 18.32 -8.93
CA LEU A 248 3.77 18.24 -10.35
C LEU A 248 4.99 18.41 -11.25
N SER A 249 6.02 19.11 -10.76
CA SER A 249 7.30 19.22 -11.42
C SER A 249 8.41 19.29 -10.38
N TYR A 250 9.58 18.74 -10.69
CA TYR A 250 10.76 18.78 -9.85
C TYR A 250 12.03 18.86 -10.69
N THR A 251 13.09 19.41 -10.10
CA THR A 251 14.40 19.49 -10.74
C THR A 251 15.25 18.28 -10.36
N LYS A 252 15.70 17.54 -11.37
CA LYS A 252 16.66 16.46 -11.23
C LYS A 252 18.04 16.95 -11.62
N ASN A 253 19.00 16.82 -10.72
CA ASN A 253 20.40 17.08 -11.02
C ASN A 253 20.98 15.91 -11.83
N ILE A 254 21.52 16.22 -13.00
CA ILE A 254 22.18 15.27 -13.91
C ILE A 254 23.70 15.46 -13.80
N LEU A 255 24.45 14.48 -14.33
CA LEU A 255 25.89 14.58 -14.55
C LEU A 255 26.26 15.93 -15.20
N ASP A 256 27.43 16.45 -14.84
CA ASP A 256 27.98 17.75 -15.25
C ASP A 256 27.23 18.99 -14.74
N GLY A 257 26.38 18.83 -13.72
CA GLY A 257 25.68 19.96 -13.06
C GLY A 257 24.49 20.49 -13.86
N ALA A 258 24.10 19.80 -14.94
CA ALA A 258 22.90 20.10 -15.70
C ALA A 258 21.65 19.79 -14.85
N GLN A 259 20.66 20.67 -14.92
CA GLN A 259 19.37 20.48 -14.26
C GLN A 259 18.32 20.14 -15.31
N LEU A 260 17.63 19.02 -15.12
CA LEU A 260 16.48 18.63 -15.92
C LEU A 260 15.21 18.85 -15.12
N VAL A 261 14.26 19.57 -15.70
CA VAL A 261 12.92 19.70 -15.14
C VAL A 261 12.13 18.46 -15.56
N GLU A 262 11.71 17.67 -14.58
CA GLU A 262 10.83 16.53 -14.78
C GLU A 262 9.42 16.96 -14.39
N VAL A 263 8.43 16.61 -15.22
CA VAL A 263 7.03 17.00 -15.04
C VAL A 263 6.19 15.73 -14.95
N ASN A 264 5.16 15.73 -14.11
CA ASN A 264 4.19 14.64 -14.09
C ASN A 264 3.58 14.49 -15.50
N PRO A 265 3.64 13.30 -16.12
CA PRO A 265 3.21 13.11 -17.50
C PRO A 265 1.72 13.42 -17.73
N CYS A 266 0.85 13.12 -16.75
CA CYS A 266 -0.58 13.42 -16.86
C CYS A 266 -0.83 14.94 -16.86
N PHE A 267 -0.12 15.68 -16.02
CA PHE A 267 -0.22 17.14 -15.98
C PHE A 267 0.32 17.79 -17.26
N GLU A 268 1.47 17.32 -17.76
CA GLU A 268 2.04 17.81 -19.02
C GLU A 268 1.10 17.58 -20.21
N GLU A 269 0.53 16.38 -20.33
CA GLU A 269 -0.42 16.05 -21.40
C GLU A 269 -1.63 16.99 -21.39
N VAL A 270 -2.21 17.24 -20.21
CA VAL A 270 -3.35 18.16 -20.05
C VAL A 270 -2.94 19.60 -20.35
N ALA A 271 -1.79 20.05 -19.85
CA ALA A 271 -1.28 21.40 -20.07
C ALA A 271 -1.04 21.68 -21.56
N GLN A 272 -0.50 20.71 -22.30
CA GLN A 272 -0.28 20.84 -23.74
C GLN A 272 -1.62 20.83 -24.49
N LYS A 273 -2.52 19.89 -24.17
CA LYS A 273 -3.84 19.77 -24.82
C LYS A 273 -4.70 21.01 -24.64
N GLU A 274 -4.63 21.65 -23.48
CA GLU A 274 -5.43 22.82 -23.14
C GLU A 274 -4.71 24.16 -23.36
N GLY A 275 -3.45 24.12 -23.83
CA GLY A 275 -2.71 25.29 -24.27
C GLY A 275 -2.17 26.19 -23.14
N PHE A 276 -2.06 25.69 -21.90
CA PHE A 276 -1.46 26.45 -20.79
C PHE A 276 -0.02 25.99 -20.43
N TYR A 277 0.53 25.03 -21.17
CA TYR A 277 1.91 24.59 -21.00
C TYR A 277 2.92 25.70 -21.34
N SER A 278 3.91 25.90 -20.48
CA SER A 278 5.13 26.65 -20.81
C SER A 278 6.31 26.14 -19.98
N GLU A 279 7.54 26.24 -20.51
CA GLU A 279 8.74 25.89 -19.73
C GLU A 279 8.87 26.73 -18.45
N GLU A 280 8.43 27.98 -18.50
CA GLU A 280 8.43 28.88 -17.35
C GLU A 280 7.49 28.37 -16.25
N LEU A 281 6.27 27.95 -16.61
CA LEU A 281 5.33 27.32 -15.67
C LEU A 281 5.96 26.09 -15.00
N MET A 282 6.63 25.23 -15.77
CA MET A 282 7.25 24.01 -15.23
C MET A 282 8.39 24.36 -14.27
N LYS A 283 9.22 25.36 -14.61
CA LYS A 283 10.28 25.86 -13.71
C LYS A 283 9.71 26.47 -12.43
N GLN A 284 8.62 27.24 -12.52
CA GLN A 284 7.93 27.80 -11.35
C GLN A 284 7.45 26.69 -10.41
N LEU A 285 6.75 25.69 -10.95
CA LEU A 285 6.28 24.54 -10.18
C LEU A 285 7.45 23.75 -9.56
N ALA A 286 8.53 23.53 -10.31
CA ALA A 286 9.74 22.85 -9.82
C ALA A 286 10.45 23.64 -8.70
N SER A 287 10.32 24.97 -8.68
CA SER A 287 10.85 25.83 -7.62
C SER A 287 9.96 25.92 -6.36
N GLY A 288 8.82 25.22 -6.36
CA GLY A 288 7.90 25.16 -5.22
C GLY A 288 6.72 26.14 -5.31
N ALA A 289 6.47 26.76 -6.46
CA ALA A 289 5.27 27.55 -6.67
C ALA A 289 4.01 26.67 -6.49
N ARG A 290 3.01 27.21 -5.80
CA ARG A 290 1.76 26.48 -5.56
C ARG A 290 0.85 26.63 -6.78
N LEU A 291 0.37 25.51 -7.32
CA LEU A 291 -0.47 25.50 -8.53
C LEU A 291 -1.69 26.44 -8.41
N HIS A 292 -2.29 26.54 -7.21
CA HIS A 292 -3.46 27.39 -6.97
C HIS A 292 -3.17 28.89 -7.08
N GLU A 293 -1.92 29.32 -6.97
CA GLU A 293 -1.49 30.72 -7.05
C GLU A 293 -1.18 31.16 -8.50
N ILE A 294 -1.27 30.25 -9.47
CA ILE A 294 -0.87 30.51 -10.86
C ILE A 294 -2.09 30.81 -11.73
N ASP A 295 -2.27 32.06 -12.15
CA ASP A 295 -3.42 32.52 -12.93
C ASP A 295 -3.55 31.88 -14.32
N SER A 296 -2.43 31.47 -14.93
CA SER A 296 -2.43 30.84 -16.26
C SER A 296 -3.02 29.43 -16.25
N VAL A 297 -3.12 28.80 -15.08
CA VAL A 297 -3.69 27.45 -14.94
C VAL A 297 -5.19 27.56 -14.67
N PRO A 298 -6.05 26.87 -15.43
CA PRO A 298 -7.48 26.92 -15.20
C PRO A 298 -7.91 26.33 -13.84
N ASP A 299 -8.93 26.92 -13.21
CA ASP A 299 -9.41 26.50 -11.88
C ASP A 299 -9.84 25.03 -11.79
N ARG A 300 -10.39 24.47 -12.87
CA ARG A 300 -10.72 23.04 -12.90
C ARG A 300 -9.49 22.15 -12.78
N ILE A 301 -8.34 22.57 -13.31
CA ILE A 301 -7.08 21.82 -13.26
C ILE A 301 -6.44 21.98 -11.89
N LYS A 302 -6.52 23.18 -11.31
CA LYS A 302 -6.04 23.45 -9.94
C LYS A 302 -6.70 22.57 -8.88
N ARG A 303 -7.92 22.10 -9.16
CA ARG A 303 -8.72 21.27 -8.26
C ARG A 303 -8.41 19.77 -8.38
N LEU A 304 -7.84 19.31 -9.50
CA LEU A 304 -7.54 17.90 -9.75
C LEU A 304 -6.20 17.50 -9.11
#